data_AF-A0A7C4DNA5-F1
#
_entry.id   AF-A0A7C4DNA5-F1
#
_cell.length_a   1.000
_cell.length_b   1.000
_cell.length_c   1.000
_cell.angle_alpha   90.00
_cell.angle_beta   90.00
_cell.angle_gamma   90.00
#
_symmetry.space_group_name_H-M   'P 1'
#
loop_
_entity.id
_entity.type
_entity.pdbx_description
1 polymer ?
#
loop_
_entity_poly.entity_id
_entity_poly.type
_entity_poly.pdbx_seq_one_letter_code
_entity_poly.pdbx_strand_id
1 'polypeptide(L)'
;MPDTFEVLGERGGWVKLAHPKPEQPSWPLLVPGPAADLSAGIAVGHCSAPLQGLVDAARDAEKRAKNKKQHDKQAFAVSLFKRSGEIVEWGAKWDSGALGLYREFLALSEAGALTGKFAYALEELLAPYRCRVPSAGSPPGVVDIPDFPRCEALDRDLRRVLERQSQKKHRETARKQFLAAWMPYAAHLKEVGRDPLSDLPGLLRVAVFIQRGERE
;
A
#
# COMPACT_ATOMS: atom_id res chain seq x y z
N MET A 1 9.78 11.19 33.19
CA MET A 1 11.11 11.23 33.83
C MET A 1 11.96 12.25 33.10
N PRO A 2 11.92 13.53 33.49
CA PRO A 2 12.59 14.60 32.73
C PRO A 2 14.12 14.72 32.93
N ASP A 3 14.74 14.04 33.90
CA ASP A 3 16.13 14.35 34.31
C ASP A 3 17.13 13.20 34.15
N THR A 4 16.79 12.14 33.43
CA THR A 4 17.69 10.98 33.27
C THR A 4 18.68 11.16 32.13
N PHE A 5 18.27 11.86 31.08
CA PHE A 5 19.07 12.04 29.87
C PHE A 5 18.70 13.31 29.11
N GLU A 6 19.66 13.84 28.39
CA GLU A 6 19.54 14.99 27.49
C GLU A 6 19.48 14.49 26.04
N VAL A 7 18.56 15.04 25.25
CA VAL A 7 18.48 14.79 23.80
C VAL A 7 19.30 15.86 23.08
N LEU A 8 20.21 15.43 22.21
CA LEU A 8 21.12 16.28 21.47
C LEU A 8 20.85 16.21 19.95
N GLY A 9 21.22 17.27 19.24
CA GLY A 9 21.09 17.41 17.79
C GLY A 9 19.73 17.98 17.33
N GLU A 10 19.71 18.73 16.24
CA GLU A 10 18.52 19.43 15.71
C GLU A 10 17.34 18.49 15.41
N ARG A 11 17.64 17.26 14.99
CA ARG A 11 16.63 16.23 14.67
C ARG A 11 16.49 15.18 15.78
N GLY A 12 17.12 15.41 16.93
CA GLY A 12 17.36 14.40 17.95
C GLY A 12 18.27 13.26 17.47
N GLY A 13 18.19 12.12 18.15
CA GLY A 13 18.92 10.90 17.78
C GLY A 13 20.25 10.71 18.50
N TRP A 14 20.64 11.67 19.33
CA TRP A 14 21.72 11.51 20.29
C TRP A 14 21.17 11.68 21.69
N VAL A 15 21.51 10.78 22.59
CA VAL A 15 21.10 10.84 23.99
C VAL A 15 22.32 10.76 24.88
N LYS A 16 22.43 11.69 25.82
CA LYS A 16 23.50 11.72 26.82
C LYS A 16 22.91 11.60 28.21
N LEU A 17 23.47 10.73 29.05
CA LEU A 17 23.06 10.67 30.45
C LEU A 17 23.46 11.95 31.17
N ALA A 18 22.55 12.54 31.95
CA ALA A 18 22.84 13.77 32.70
C ALA A 18 23.86 13.52 33.82
N HIS A 19 23.79 12.34 34.46
CA HIS A 19 24.65 11.93 35.57
C HIS A 19 25.12 10.46 35.40
N PRO A 20 26.06 10.18 34.47
CA PRO A 20 26.53 8.83 34.23
C PRO A 20 27.35 8.30 35.42
N LYS A 21 27.09 7.07 35.85
CA LYS A 21 27.97 6.32 36.77
C LYS A 21 29.27 5.91 36.07
N PRO A 22 30.33 5.51 36.80
CA PRO A 22 31.60 5.09 36.21
C PRO A 22 31.48 3.96 35.17
N GLU A 23 30.52 3.04 35.37
CA GLU A 23 30.22 1.94 34.45
C GLU A 23 29.33 2.33 33.25
N GLN A 24 28.82 3.57 33.21
CA GLN A 24 27.92 4.05 32.19
C GLN A 24 28.63 4.95 31.17
N PRO A 25 28.15 4.98 29.91
CA PRO A 25 28.74 5.84 28.89
C PRO A 25 28.52 7.31 29.25
N SER A 26 29.63 8.05 29.31
CA SER A 26 29.63 9.50 29.54
C SER A 26 29.54 10.32 28.24
N TRP A 27 29.68 9.66 27.09
CA TRP A 27 29.54 10.24 25.77
C TRP A 27 28.12 10.06 25.21
N PRO A 28 27.70 10.90 24.25
CA PRO A 28 26.41 10.73 23.57
C PRO A 28 26.28 9.38 22.88
N LEU A 29 25.16 8.70 23.10
CA LEU A 29 24.78 7.47 22.41
C LEU A 29 23.88 7.80 21.21
N LEU A 30 24.13 7.15 20.07
CA LEU A 30 23.25 7.21 18.91
C LEU A 30 22.02 6.33 19.18
N VAL A 31 20.84 6.92 19.05
CA VAL A 31 19.55 6.24 19.17
C VAL A 31 18.62 6.67 18.04
N PRO A 32 17.57 5.90 17.73
CA PRO A 32 16.49 6.41 16.87
C PRO A 32 15.90 7.70 17.46
N GLY A 33 16.09 8.81 16.77
CA GLY A 33 15.48 10.09 17.14
C GLY A 33 14.01 10.18 16.73
N PRO A 34 13.31 11.28 17.07
CA PRO A 34 11.90 11.48 16.68
C PRO A 34 11.67 11.47 15.17
N ALA A 35 12.68 11.80 14.37
CA ALA A 35 12.63 11.74 12.91
C ALA A 35 13.05 10.36 12.33
N ALA A 36 13.29 9.36 13.19
CA ALA A 36 13.58 8.01 12.73
C ALA A 36 12.34 7.40 12.06
N ASP A 37 12.56 6.80 10.91
CA ASP A 37 11.53 6.15 10.11
C ASP A 37 12.01 4.76 9.69
N LEU A 38 11.10 3.92 9.25
CA LEU A 38 11.37 2.53 8.90
C LEU A 38 10.79 2.18 7.54
N SER A 39 11.44 1.20 6.90
CA SER A 39 10.84 0.47 5.80
C SER A 39 10.49 -0.93 6.27
N ALA A 40 9.34 -1.45 5.86
CA ALA A 40 8.86 -2.75 6.26
C ALA A 40 8.55 -3.65 5.06
N GLY A 41 8.93 -4.93 5.16
CA GLY A 41 8.48 -5.98 4.25
C GLY A 41 7.53 -6.92 4.98
N ILE A 42 6.39 -7.19 4.38
CA ILE A 42 5.33 -8.02 4.97
C ILE A 42 5.04 -9.18 4.00
N ALA A 43 5.14 -10.41 4.48
CA ALA A 43 4.67 -11.58 3.75
C ALA A 43 3.49 -12.20 4.50
N VAL A 44 2.42 -12.51 3.77
CA VAL A 44 1.25 -13.23 4.30
C VAL A 44 1.05 -14.48 3.46
N GLY A 45 0.93 -15.64 4.10
CA GLY A 45 0.65 -16.89 3.42
C GLY A 45 0.01 -17.90 4.37
N HIS A 46 -0.43 -19.03 3.79
CA HIS A 46 -1.04 -20.13 4.54
C HIS A 46 -0.09 -20.66 5.62
N CYS A 47 -0.63 -21.14 6.75
CA CYS A 47 0.16 -21.66 7.87
C CYS A 47 1.02 -22.89 7.50
N SER A 48 0.66 -23.61 6.43
CA SER A 48 1.42 -24.74 5.88
C SER A 48 2.44 -24.35 4.80
N ALA A 49 2.54 -23.07 4.44
CA ALA A 49 3.58 -22.61 3.54
C ALA A 49 4.96 -22.76 4.22
N PRO A 50 6.03 -23.13 3.49
CA PRO A 50 7.37 -23.22 4.07
C PRO A 50 7.79 -21.89 4.69
N LEU A 51 8.07 -21.87 6.00
CA LEU A 51 8.40 -20.66 6.75
C LEU A 51 9.58 -19.90 6.13
N GLN A 52 10.61 -20.62 5.67
CA GLN A 52 11.78 -20.01 5.03
C GLN A 52 11.38 -19.20 3.78
N GLY A 53 10.46 -19.73 2.97
CA GLY A 53 9.95 -19.03 1.80
C GLY A 53 9.19 -17.75 2.16
N LEU A 54 8.40 -17.77 3.24
CA LEU A 54 7.72 -16.56 3.73
C LEU A 54 8.71 -15.52 4.29
N VAL A 55 9.77 -15.95 4.98
CA VAL A 55 10.82 -15.06 5.47
C VAL A 55 11.56 -14.40 4.31
N ASP A 56 11.91 -15.16 3.28
CA ASP A 56 12.58 -14.62 2.10
C ASP A 56 11.68 -13.68 1.30
N ALA A 57 10.38 -14.00 1.19
CA ALA A 57 9.41 -13.10 0.61
C ALA A 57 9.24 -11.79 1.41
N ALA A 58 9.27 -11.85 2.74
CA ALA A 58 9.21 -10.66 3.58
C ALA A 58 10.46 -9.78 3.36
N ARG A 59 11.65 -10.38 3.24
CA ARG A 59 12.89 -9.66 2.92
C ARG A 59 12.83 -9.03 1.52
N ASP A 60 12.30 -9.74 0.54
CA ASP A 60 12.15 -9.21 -0.82
C ASP A 60 11.13 -8.07 -0.88
N ALA A 61 10.03 -8.18 -0.13
CA ALA A 61 9.11 -7.06 0.07
C ALA A 61 9.81 -5.87 0.74
N GLU A 62 10.66 -6.07 1.74
CA GLU A 62 11.42 -4.99 2.37
C GLU A 62 12.39 -4.31 1.37
N LYS A 63 13.06 -5.10 0.52
CA LYS A 63 13.90 -4.57 -0.56
C LYS A 63 13.06 -3.73 -1.53
N ARG A 64 11.84 -4.17 -1.86
CA ARG A 64 10.88 -3.39 -2.66
C ARG A 64 10.55 -2.05 -2.00
N ALA A 65 10.24 -2.05 -0.70
CA ALA A 65 9.98 -0.82 0.06
C ALA A 65 11.17 0.15 0.10
N LYS A 66 12.41 -0.37 0.14
CA LYS A 66 13.64 0.43 0.12
C LYS A 66 14.08 0.86 -1.29
N ASN A 67 13.50 0.29 -2.33
CA ASN A 67 13.92 0.52 -3.70
C ASN A 67 13.50 1.91 -4.19
N LYS A 68 14.46 2.68 -4.69
CA LYS A 68 14.26 4.05 -5.21
C LYS A 68 13.25 4.13 -6.36
N LYS A 69 13.16 3.09 -7.20
CA LYS A 69 12.22 3.03 -8.34
C LYS A 69 10.80 2.63 -7.92
N GLN A 70 10.60 2.22 -6.68
CA GLN A 70 9.31 1.71 -6.21
C GLN A 70 8.71 2.62 -5.13
N HIS A 71 9.34 2.71 -3.97
CA HIS A 71 8.79 3.46 -2.83
C HIS A 71 9.79 4.42 -2.16
N ASP A 72 11.08 4.29 -2.46
CA ASP A 72 12.16 5.16 -1.96
C ASP A 72 12.17 5.34 -0.43
N LYS A 73 12.18 4.21 0.30
CA LYS A 73 12.21 4.13 1.77
C LYS A 73 10.97 4.76 2.44
N GLN A 74 10.89 4.66 3.77
CA GLN A 74 9.76 5.20 4.56
C GLN A 74 8.41 4.64 4.08
N ALA A 75 8.42 3.34 3.84
CA ALA A 75 7.37 2.65 3.09
C ALA A 75 7.25 1.21 3.53
N PHE A 76 6.12 0.62 3.22
CA PHE A 76 5.92 -0.81 3.37
C PHE A 76 5.63 -1.44 2.01
N ALA A 77 5.94 -2.72 1.91
CA ALA A 77 5.53 -3.56 0.80
C ALA A 77 5.03 -4.89 1.34
N VAL A 78 4.02 -5.43 0.68
CA VAL A 78 3.31 -6.65 1.01
C VAL A 78 3.43 -7.64 -0.14
N SER A 79 3.67 -8.91 0.17
CA SER A 79 3.51 -10.05 -0.73
C SER A 79 2.51 -11.02 -0.11
N LEU A 80 1.39 -11.25 -0.79
CA LEU A 80 0.38 -12.24 -0.39
C LEU A 80 0.54 -13.52 -1.22
N PHE A 81 0.78 -14.63 -0.55
CA PHE A 81 0.90 -15.96 -1.14
C PHE A 81 -0.43 -16.69 -1.00
N LYS A 82 -1.24 -16.68 -2.07
CA LYS A 82 -2.49 -17.45 -2.10
C LYS A 82 -2.17 -18.93 -2.31
N ARG A 83 -3.04 -19.81 -1.79
CA ARG A 83 -2.97 -21.27 -2.04
C ARG A 83 -3.05 -21.66 -3.51
N SER A 84 -3.68 -20.82 -4.34
CA SER A 84 -3.76 -21.00 -5.79
C SER A 84 -2.41 -20.82 -6.51
N GLY A 85 -1.37 -20.36 -5.81
CA GLY A 85 -0.08 -20.01 -6.41
C GLY A 85 0.00 -18.58 -6.95
N GLU A 86 -1.11 -17.83 -6.94
CA GLU A 86 -1.08 -16.41 -7.27
C GLU A 86 -0.39 -15.61 -6.15
N ILE A 87 0.59 -14.80 -6.52
CA ILE A 87 1.23 -13.84 -5.62
C ILE A 87 0.67 -12.45 -5.91
N VAL A 88 0.09 -11.82 -4.89
CA VAL A 88 -0.35 -10.42 -4.98
C VAL A 88 0.68 -9.55 -4.28
N GLU A 89 1.24 -8.59 -5.03
CA GLU A 89 2.19 -7.62 -4.50
C GLU A 89 1.58 -6.22 -4.50
N TRP A 90 1.81 -5.51 -3.40
CA TRP A 90 1.43 -4.11 -3.25
C TRP A 90 2.37 -3.43 -2.24
N GLY A 91 2.35 -2.11 -2.17
CA GLY A 91 3.12 -1.34 -1.22
C GLY A 91 2.85 0.15 -1.38
N ALA A 92 3.18 0.93 -0.36
CA ALA A 92 3.02 2.37 -0.36
C ALA A 92 3.92 3.04 0.68
N LYS A 93 4.16 4.35 0.55
CA LYS A 93 4.75 5.14 1.64
C LYS A 93 3.76 5.26 2.79
N TRP A 94 4.26 5.35 4.02
CA TRP A 94 3.41 5.43 5.22
C TRP A 94 2.43 6.62 5.18
N ASP A 95 2.87 7.74 4.62
CA ASP A 95 2.17 9.02 4.54
C ASP A 95 1.45 9.26 3.19
N SER A 96 1.47 8.28 2.28
CA SER A 96 0.88 8.39 0.93
C SER A 96 -0.65 8.50 0.90
N GLY A 97 -1.34 8.40 2.03
CA GLY A 97 -2.81 8.29 2.09
C GLY A 97 -3.35 6.89 1.77
N ALA A 98 -2.50 5.96 1.31
CA ALA A 98 -2.91 4.60 0.95
C ALA A 98 -3.51 3.82 2.13
N LEU A 99 -2.92 3.95 3.34
CA LEU A 99 -3.48 3.32 4.54
C LEU A 99 -4.81 3.94 4.97
N GLY A 100 -5.03 5.22 4.70
CA GLY A 100 -6.32 5.89 4.91
C GLY A 100 -7.39 5.28 4.00
N LEU A 101 -7.09 5.12 2.70
CA LEU A 101 -7.97 4.46 1.75
C LEU A 101 -8.23 2.99 2.10
N TYR A 102 -7.19 2.25 2.51
CA TYR A 102 -7.31 0.87 2.95
C TYR A 102 -8.31 0.75 4.11
N ARG A 103 -8.19 1.58 5.14
CA ARG A 103 -9.10 1.59 6.29
C ARG A 103 -10.52 1.97 5.90
N GLU A 104 -10.68 2.99 5.06
CA GLU A 104 -12.00 3.42 4.60
C GLU A 104 -12.70 2.33 3.77
N PHE A 105 -11.96 1.66 2.87
CA PHE A 105 -12.50 0.56 2.09
C PHE A 105 -12.97 -0.60 2.99
N LEU A 106 -12.20 -0.97 4.01
CA LEU A 106 -12.61 -1.99 4.98
C LEU A 106 -13.88 -1.56 5.74
N ALA A 107 -13.92 -0.33 6.26
CA ALA A 107 -15.08 0.20 6.99
C ALA A 107 -16.35 0.21 6.13
N LEU A 108 -16.25 0.65 4.87
CA LEU A 108 -17.35 0.63 3.92
C LEU A 108 -17.80 -0.79 3.57
N SER A 109 -16.87 -1.73 3.47
CA SER A 109 -17.18 -3.14 3.18
C SER A 109 -17.84 -3.83 4.38
N GLU A 110 -17.36 -3.58 5.60
CA GLU A 110 -17.93 -4.10 6.86
C GLU A 110 -19.32 -3.54 7.15
N ALA A 111 -19.54 -2.25 6.85
CA ALA A 111 -20.86 -1.63 6.92
C ALA A 111 -21.84 -2.14 5.86
N GLY A 112 -21.40 -3.05 4.97
CA GLY A 112 -22.17 -3.54 3.85
C GLY A 112 -22.48 -2.46 2.81
N ALA A 113 -21.82 -1.30 2.86
CA ALA A 113 -22.05 -0.21 1.93
C ALA A 113 -21.51 -0.52 0.53
N LEU A 114 -20.41 -1.29 0.45
CA LEU A 114 -19.86 -1.85 -0.79
C LEU A 114 -20.17 -3.35 -0.90
N THR A 115 -20.44 -3.82 -2.11
CA THR A 115 -20.62 -5.26 -2.35
C THR A 115 -19.27 -5.98 -2.31
N GLY A 116 -19.27 -7.28 -1.98
CA GLY A 116 -18.07 -8.12 -2.05
C GLY A 116 -17.48 -8.29 -3.46
N LYS A 117 -18.16 -7.78 -4.50
CA LYS A 117 -17.71 -7.76 -5.90
C LYS A 117 -17.02 -6.45 -6.28
N PHE A 118 -17.01 -5.43 -5.42
CA PHE A 118 -16.47 -4.10 -5.73
C PHE A 118 -15.06 -4.14 -6.32
N ALA A 119 -14.11 -4.79 -5.63
CA ALA A 119 -12.71 -4.86 -6.06
C ALA A 119 -12.57 -5.59 -7.40
N TYR A 120 -13.26 -6.72 -7.57
CA TYR A 120 -13.25 -7.51 -8.81
C TYR A 120 -13.85 -6.76 -9.99
N ALA A 121 -14.98 -6.06 -9.77
CA ALA A 121 -15.64 -5.27 -10.80
C ALA A 121 -14.78 -4.10 -11.27
N LEU A 122 -14.04 -3.46 -10.36
CA LEU A 122 -13.08 -2.44 -10.74
C LEU A 122 -11.93 -3.03 -11.55
N GLU A 123 -11.36 -4.14 -11.07
CA GLU A 123 -10.25 -4.78 -11.75
C GLU A 123 -10.58 -5.24 -13.18
N GLU A 124 -11.77 -5.80 -13.38
CA GLU A 124 -12.27 -6.21 -14.69
C GLU A 124 -12.38 -5.03 -15.67
N LEU A 125 -12.85 -3.86 -15.18
CA LEU A 125 -12.90 -2.65 -15.99
C LEU A 125 -11.51 -2.10 -16.32
N LEU A 126 -10.55 -2.24 -15.41
CA LEU A 126 -9.20 -1.73 -15.60
C LEU A 126 -8.28 -2.68 -16.41
N ALA A 127 -8.65 -3.96 -16.55
CA ALA A 127 -7.85 -4.96 -17.25
C ALA A 127 -7.40 -4.53 -18.67
N PRO A 128 -8.25 -3.89 -19.50
CA PRO A 128 -7.85 -3.42 -20.84
C PRO A 128 -6.76 -2.34 -20.81
N TYR A 129 -6.64 -1.56 -19.73
CA TYR A 129 -5.61 -0.52 -19.61
C TYR A 129 -4.25 -1.05 -19.18
N ARG A 130 -4.15 -2.34 -18.84
CA ARG A 130 -2.92 -2.99 -18.37
C ARG A 130 -2.14 -3.65 -19.52
N CYS A 131 -2.60 -3.50 -20.77
CA CYS A 131 -1.88 -3.96 -21.95
C CYS A 131 -0.46 -3.40 -21.93
N ARG A 132 0.53 -4.30 -21.85
CA ARG A 132 1.93 -4.00 -22.14
C ARG A 132 2.20 -4.44 -23.57
N VAL A 133 3.03 -3.65 -24.25
CA VAL A 133 3.61 -3.83 -25.59
C VAL A 133 3.43 -5.24 -26.19
N PRO A 134 2.95 -5.37 -27.44
CA PRO A 134 2.82 -6.66 -28.11
C PRO A 134 4.13 -7.46 -28.00
N SER A 135 4.07 -8.66 -27.39
CA SER A 135 5.14 -9.64 -27.55
C SER A 135 5.21 -10.03 -29.03
N ALA A 136 6.41 -10.27 -29.56
CA ALA A 136 6.61 -10.68 -30.95
C ALA A 136 5.72 -11.89 -31.27
N GLY A 137 4.69 -11.68 -32.10
CA GLY A 137 3.67 -12.69 -32.45
C GLY A 137 2.24 -12.41 -31.97
N SER A 138 1.99 -11.32 -31.24
CA SER A 138 0.62 -10.91 -30.89
C SER A 138 -0.09 -10.31 -32.11
N PRO A 139 -1.40 -10.61 -32.35
CA PRO A 139 -2.19 -9.97 -33.41
C PRO A 139 -2.16 -8.44 -33.26
N PRO A 140 -2.46 -7.65 -34.31
CA PRO A 140 -2.44 -6.18 -34.26
C PRO A 140 -3.45 -5.72 -33.21
N GLY A 141 -3.00 -5.54 -31.98
CA GLY A 141 -3.83 -5.56 -30.79
C GLY A 141 -3.27 -4.60 -29.76
N VAL A 142 -4.07 -3.59 -29.44
CA VAL A 142 -3.96 -2.62 -28.33
C VAL A 142 -2.53 -2.15 -28.06
N VAL A 143 -2.17 -1.03 -28.69
CA VAL A 143 -0.89 -0.33 -28.43
C VAL A 143 -1.11 0.72 -27.35
N ASP A 144 -0.17 0.80 -26.40
CA ASP A 144 -0.13 1.91 -25.43
C ASP A 144 0.04 3.25 -26.17
N ILE A 145 -0.85 4.21 -25.90
CA ILE A 145 -0.64 5.59 -26.34
C ILE A 145 0.20 6.33 -25.29
N PRO A 146 1.28 7.03 -25.67
CA PRO A 146 2.21 7.69 -24.74
C PRO A 146 1.54 8.59 -23.70
N ASP A 147 0.42 9.21 -24.07
CA ASP A 147 -0.30 10.18 -23.24
C ASP A 147 -1.69 9.68 -22.79
N PHE A 148 -1.85 8.36 -22.61
CA PHE A 148 -3.11 7.82 -22.11
C PHE A 148 -3.45 8.44 -20.74
N PRO A 149 -4.63 9.07 -20.55
CA PRO A 149 -4.96 9.75 -19.30
C PRO A 149 -5.37 8.74 -18.21
N ARG A 150 -4.39 7.97 -17.70
CA ARG A 150 -4.57 6.86 -16.74
C ARG A 150 -5.37 7.26 -15.50
N CYS A 151 -5.07 8.43 -14.93
CA CYS A 151 -5.78 8.94 -13.75
C CYS A 151 -7.25 9.26 -14.04
N GLU A 152 -7.56 9.86 -15.19
CA GLU A 152 -8.92 10.23 -15.56
C GLU A 152 -9.77 9.01 -15.93
N ALA A 153 -9.17 8.06 -16.66
CA ALA A 153 -9.81 6.79 -16.97
C ALA A 153 -10.17 6.03 -15.69
N LEU A 154 -9.21 5.94 -14.75
CA LEU A 154 -9.43 5.33 -13.45
C LEU A 154 -10.53 6.04 -12.64
N ASP A 155 -10.52 7.37 -12.57
CA ASP A 155 -11.54 8.12 -11.82
C ASP A 155 -12.95 7.88 -12.39
N ARG A 156 -13.10 7.85 -13.72
CA ARG A 156 -14.37 7.54 -14.38
C ARG A 156 -14.87 6.14 -14.05
N ASP A 157 -14.01 5.13 -14.18
CA ASP A 157 -14.39 3.75 -13.89
C ASP A 157 -14.63 3.52 -12.41
N LEU A 158 -13.83 4.14 -11.53
CA LEU A 158 -14.05 4.09 -10.09
C LEU A 158 -15.43 4.66 -9.72
N ARG A 159 -15.81 5.82 -10.26
CA ARG A 159 -17.15 6.39 -10.05
C ARG A 159 -18.25 5.46 -10.55
N ARG A 160 -18.05 4.83 -11.71
CA ARG A 160 -19.01 3.86 -12.29
C ARG A 160 -19.16 2.63 -11.40
N VAL A 161 -18.07 2.11 -10.85
CA VAL A 161 -18.10 0.95 -9.94
C VAL A 161 -18.75 1.33 -8.62
N LEU A 162 -18.43 2.49 -8.04
CA LEU A 162 -19.10 3.00 -6.84
C LEU A 162 -20.61 3.12 -7.04
N GLU A 163 -21.06 3.60 -8.20
CA GLU A 163 -22.48 3.69 -8.52
C GLU A 163 -23.17 2.32 -8.57
N ARG A 164 -22.51 1.32 -9.18
CA ARG A 164 -23.08 -0.02 -9.40
C ARG A 164 -22.92 -0.98 -8.23
N GLN A 165 -21.83 -0.85 -7.48
CA GLN A 165 -21.39 -1.78 -6.45
C GLN A 165 -21.52 -1.20 -5.03
N SER A 166 -22.20 -0.07 -4.88
CA SER A 166 -22.66 0.40 -3.56
C SER A 166 -24.13 0.06 -3.34
N GLN A 167 -24.48 -0.30 -2.11
CA GLN A 167 -25.87 -0.52 -1.73
C GLN A 167 -26.70 0.76 -1.92
N LYS A 168 -27.92 0.61 -2.46
CA LYS A 168 -28.79 1.75 -2.80
C LYS A 168 -28.96 2.73 -1.63
N LYS A 169 -29.10 2.22 -0.40
CA LYS A 169 -29.26 3.01 0.83
C LYS A 169 -28.02 3.84 1.21
N HIS A 170 -26.82 3.35 0.87
CA HIS A 170 -25.54 3.93 1.32
C HIS A 170 -24.73 4.56 0.19
N ARG A 171 -25.24 4.53 -1.05
CA ARG A 171 -24.50 4.85 -2.27
C ARG A 171 -23.82 6.22 -2.24
N GLU A 172 -24.57 7.26 -1.88
CA GLU A 172 -24.04 8.62 -1.86
C GLU A 172 -22.96 8.79 -0.80
N THR A 173 -23.20 8.27 0.41
CA THR A 173 -22.25 8.30 1.52
C THR A 173 -20.98 7.52 1.19
N ALA A 174 -21.11 6.28 0.70
CA ALA A 174 -20.00 5.42 0.32
C ALA A 174 -19.15 6.05 -0.79
N ARG A 175 -19.80 6.61 -1.80
CA ARG A 175 -19.11 7.34 -2.88
C ARG A 175 -18.34 8.53 -2.34
N LYS A 176 -18.95 9.36 -1.49
CA LYS A 176 -18.30 10.54 -0.92
C LYS A 176 -17.09 10.16 -0.06
N GLN A 177 -17.26 9.19 0.82
CA GLN A 177 -16.21 8.70 1.72
C GLN A 177 -15.05 8.07 0.96
N PHE A 178 -15.34 7.13 0.04
CA PHE A 178 -14.30 6.46 -0.74
C PHE A 178 -13.51 7.46 -1.59
N LEU A 179 -14.18 8.39 -2.28
CA LEU A 179 -13.49 9.38 -3.10
C LEU A 179 -12.65 10.34 -2.25
N ALA A 180 -13.15 10.75 -1.08
CA ALA A 180 -12.37 11.58 -0.16
C ALA A 180 -11.10 10.87 0.33
N ALA A 181 -11.17 9.56 0.61
CA ALA A 181 -10.01 8.77 1.00
C ALA A 181 -9.06 8.45 -0.18
N TRP A 182 -9.60 8.34 -1.41
CA TRP A 182 -8.82 8.11 -2.63
C TRP A 182 -7.99 9.34 -3.04
N MET A 183 -8.53 10.54 -2.88
CA MET A 183 -7.90 11.78 -3.37
C MET A 183 -6.45 11.99 -2.90
N PRO A 184 -6.10 11.86 -1.60
CA PRO A 184 -4.72 11.99 -1.15
C PRO A 184 -3.78 10.96 -1.79
N TYR A 185 -4.24 9.71 -1.93
CA TYR A 185 -3.44 8.66 -2.54
C TYR A 185 -3.25 8.85 -4.04
N ALA A 186 -4.29 9.27 -4.76
CA ALA A 186 -4.21 9.61 -6.17
C ALA A 186 -3.22 10.76 -6.42
N ALA A 187 -3.25 11.80 -5.58
CA ALA A 187 -2.33 12.93 -5.66
C ALA A 187 -0.88 12.47 -5.44
N HIS A 188 -0.64 11.64 -4.42
CA HIS A 188 0.68 11.07 -4.17
C HIS A 188 1.19 10.23 -5.34
N LEU A 189 0.38 9.31 -5.89
CA LEU A 189 0.78 8.48 -7.03
C LEU A 189 1.17 9.31 -8.24
N LYS A 190 0.45 10.41 -8.50
CA LYS A 190 0.79 11.37 -9.56
C LYS A 190 2.11 12.07 -9.29
N GLU A 191 2.36 12.52 -8.07
CA GLU A 191 3.60 13.19 -7.65
C GLU A 191 4.82 12.27 -7.83
N VAL A 192 4.70 11.00 -7.41
CA VAL A 192 5.80 10.03 -7.50
C VAL A 192 5.89 9.29 -8.83
N GLY A 193 5.02 9.61 -9.80
CA GLY A 193 5.01 9.00 -11.13
C GLY A 193 4.67 7.49 -11.13
N ARG A 194 3.87 7.03 -10.16
CA ARG A 194 3.43 5.63 -10.07
C ARG A 194 2.13 5.41 -10.82
N ASP A 195 1.96 4.18 -11.33
CA ASP A 195 0.81 3.82 -12.16
C ASP A 195 -0.43 3.50 -11.30
N PRO A 196 -1.44 4.38 -11.28
CA PRO A 196 -2.60 4.20 -10.42
C PRO A 196 -3.48 3.02 -10.84
N LEU A 197 -3.39 2.59 -12.11
CA LEU A 197 -4.08 1.41 -12.64
C LEU A 197 -3.53 0.09 -12.08
N SER A 198 -2.32 0.12 -11.51
CA SER A 198 -1.70 -1.02 -10.83
C SER A 198 -1.84 -0.92 -9.31
N ASP A 199 -1.68 0.28 -8.76
CA ASP A 199 -1.65 0.52 -7.32
C ASP A 199 -3.01 0.34 -6.63
N LEU A 200 -4.09 0.93 -7.18
CA LEU A 200 -5.40 0.83 -6.56
C LEU A 200 -5.93 -0.62 -6.55
N PRO A 201 -5.86 -1.40 -7.66
CA PRO A 201 -6.23 -2.81 -7.62
C PRO A 201 -5.37 -3.62 -6.65
N GLY A 202 -4.06 -3.35 -6.57
CA GLY A 202 -3.16 -4.01 -5.62
C GLY A 202 -3.62 -3.82 -4.17
N LEU A 203 -3.92 -2.57 -3.78
CA LEU A 203 -4.46 -2.23 -2.47
C LEU A 203 -5.76 -2.98 -2.18
N LEU A 204 -6.72 -2.94 -3.11
CA LEU A 204 -8.03 -3.55 -2.92
C LEU A 204 -7.94 -5.08 -2.84
N ARG A 205 -7.08 -5.73 -3.64
CA ARG A 205 -6.83 -7.17 -3.54
C ARG A 205 -6.26 -7.53 -2.17
N VAL A 206 -5.32 -6.75 -1.66
CA VAL A 206 -4.75 -6.97 -0.32
C VAL A 206 -5.82 -6.83 0.76
N ALA A 207 -6.64 -5.78 0.67
CA ALA A 207 -7.72 -5.55 1.63
C ALA A 207 -8.77 -6.67 1.60
N VAL A 208 -9.23 -7.09 0.42
CA VAL A 208 -10.20 -8.17 0.27
C VAL A 208 -9.65 -9.50 0.79
N PHE A 209 -8.38 -9.80 0.51
CA PHE A 209 -7.74 -11.02 1.01
C PHE A 209 -7.70 -11.05 2.55
N ILE A 210 -7.25 -9.95 3.17
CA ILE A 210 -7.18 -9.84 4.64
C ILE A 210 -8.58 -9.91 5.26
N GLN A 211 -9.57 -9.21 4.68
CA GLN A 211 -10.93 -9.16 5.20
C GLN A 211 -11.64 -10.52 5.16
N ARG A 212 -11.50 -11.27 4.07
CA ARG A 212 -12.16 -12.58 3.92
C ARG A 212 -11.53 -13.63 4.83
N GLY A 213 -10.24 -13.49 5.15
CA GLY A 213 -9.43 -14.63 5.59
C GLY A 213 -9.39 -15.71 4.49
N GLU A 214 -8.64 -16.79 4.68
CA GLU A 214 -8.68 -17.92 3.74
C GLU A 214 -10.01 -18.70 3.84
N ARG A 215 -11.13 -18.09 3.41
CA ARG A 215 -12.41 -18.77 3.17
C ARG A 215 -12.53 -19.28 1.72
N GLU A 216 -11.40 -19.59 1.10
CA GLU A 216 -11.29 -20.34 -0.17
C GLU A 216 -10.47 -21.60 0.06
#